data_AF-A0A6L9G9W3-F1
#
_entry.id   AF-A0A6L9G9W3-F1
#
_cell.length_a   1.000
_cell.length_b   1.000
_cell.length_c   1.000
_cell.angle_alpha   90.00
_cell.angle_beta   90.00
_cell.angle_gamma   90.00
#
_symmetry.space_group_name_H-M   'P 1'
#
loop_
_entity.id
_entity.type
_entity.pdbx_description
1 polymer ?
#
loop_
_entity_poly.entity_id
_entity_poly.type
_entity_poly.pdbx_seq_one_letter_code
_entity_poly.pdbx_strand_id
1 'polypeptide(L)'
;KAMQAAGTPAGFPHGKAVGDGNNYAHWLLWSHGGMTVNEAGEVAINSPETLAAINYAIELYKTFIPGTESWLDINNNRAFLAGQVSLTANGVSLYYAAINDPAMAEIAADIRTTNLPIGPVGTSVELHQTSTISIFNHCKFPNAAKAYLEFMY
;
A
#
# COMPACT_ATOMS: atom_id res chain seq x y z
N LYS A 1 -1.11 -2.20 -18.88
CA LYS A 1 -1.09 -2.66 -20.30
C LYS A 1 0.17 -2.15 -21.03
N ALA A 2 0.39 -0.84 -21.18
CA ALA A 2 1.60 -0.30 -21.84
C ALA A 2 2.92 -0.76 -21.18
N MET A 3 3.02 -0.66 -19.86
CA MET A 3 4.18 -1.14 -19.09
C MET A 3 4.50 -2.62 -19.31
N GLN A 4 3.48 -3.49 -19.31
CA GLN A 4 3.64 -4.91 -19.60
C GLN A 4 4.16 -5.15 -21.03
N ALA A 5 3.61 -4.43 -22.02
CA ALA A 5 4.04 -4.53 -23.42
C ALA A 5 5.48 -4.03 -23.64
N ALA A 6 5.93 -3.07 -22.82
CA ALA A 6 7.29 -2.55 -22.84
C ALA A 6 8.31 -3.42 -22.09
N GLY A 7 7.89 -4.55 -21.49
CA GLY A 7 8.77 -5.41 -20.69
C GLY A 7 9.11 -4.85 -19.31
N THR A 8 8.36 -3.86 -18.82
CA THR A 8 8.54 -3.21 -17.51
C THR A 8 7.30 -3.46 -16.64
N PRO A 9 6.96 -4.70 -16.28
CA PRO A 9 5.68 -5.02 -15.63
C PRO A 9 5.55 -4.38 -14.25
N ALA A 10 4.31 -4.20 -13.80
CA ALA A 10 3.99 -3.83 -12.43
C ALA A 10 3.71 -5.10 -11.60
N GLY A 11 3.76 -4.99 -10.28
CA GLY A 11 3.33 -6.09 -9.40
C GLY A 11 3.11 -5.61 -7.98
N PHE A 12 1.88 -5.79 -7.48
CA PHE A 12 1.46 -5.30 -6.16
C PHE A 12 1.07 -6.49 -5.28
N PRO A 13 1.24 -6.41 -3.94
CA PRO A 13 0.97 -7.55 -3.08
C PRO A 13 -0.53 -7.80 -2.90
N HIS A 14 -0.96 -9.05 -3.15
CA HIS A 14 -2.34 -9.52 -2.96
C HIS A 14 -2.48 -10.60 -1.87
N GLY A 15 -1.36 -11.01 -1.25
CA GLY A 15 -1.37 -11.93 -0.12
C GLY A 15 -1.80 -11.21 1.17
N LYS A 16 -1.35 -11.74 2.32
CA LYS A 16 -1.62 -11.13 3.64
C LYS A 16 -0.66 -9.96 3.94
N ALA A 17 -0.53 -9.03 2.99
CA ALA A 17 0.24 -7.79 3.11
C ALA A 17 -0.59 -6.74 3.86
N VAL A 18 -0.31 -6.56 5.15
CA VAL A 18 -1.16 -5.76 6.05
C VAL A 18 -0.96 -4.26 5.88
N GLY A 19 0.12 -3.85 5.21
CA GLY A 19 0.39 -2.45 4.90
C GLY A 19 0.13 -2.11 3.45
N ASP A 20 1.06 -2.46 2.58
CA ASP A 20 1.03 -2.08 1.17
C ASP A 20 -0.19 -2.64 0.45
N GLY A 21 -0.52 -3.92 0.71
CA GLY A 21 -1.68 -4.59 0.13
C GLY A 21 -2.99 -3.94 0.58
N ASN A 22 -3.11 -3.63 1.87
CA ASN A 22 -4.27 -2.92 2.41
C ASN A 22 -4.38 -1.49 1.86
N ASN A 23 -3.29 -0.72 1.76
CA ASN A 23 -3.32 0.62 1.20
C ASN A 23 -3.81 0.60 -0.25
N TYR A 24 -3.27 -0.32 -1.06
CA TYR A 24 -3.69 -0.52 -2.43
C TYR A 24 -5.17 -0.92 -2.54
N ALA A 25 -5.63 -1.86 -1.72
CA ALA A 25 -7.02 -2.32 -1.73
C ALA A 25 -8.01 -1.21 -1.32
N HIS A 26 -7.65 -0.39 -0.33
CA HIS A 26 -8.47 0.75 0.08
C HIS A 26 -8.48 1.85 -0.99
N TRP A 27 -7.35 2.14 -1.63
CA TRP A 27 -7.33 3.03 -2.79
C TRP A 27 -8.25 2.51 -3.89
N LEU A 28 -8.19 1.23 -4.26
CA LEU A 28 -9.08 0.65 -5.27
C LEU A 28 -10.55 0.89 -4.92
N LEU A 29 -10.94 0.56 -3.69
CA LEU A 29 -12.32 0.70 -3.22
C LEU A 29 -12.78 2.16 -3.23
N TRP A 30 -12.04 3.04 -2.56
CA TRP A 30 -12.43 4.43 -2.36
C TRP A 30 -12.31 5.28 -3.64
N SER A 31 -11.34 4.99 -4.51
CA SER A 31 -11.16 5.71 -5.77
C SER A 31 -12.33 5.49 -6.75
N HIS A 32 -13.11 4.44 -6.54
CA HIS A 32 -14.33 4.13 -7.28
C HIS A 32 -15.61 4.50 -6.51
N GLY A 33 -15.49 5.04 -5.30
CA GLY A 33 -16.63 5.46 -4.47
C GLY A 33 -17.23 4.37 -3.59
N GLY A 34 -16.62 3.19 -3.54
CA GLY A 34 -17.05 2.12 -2.64
C GLY A 34 -16.63 2.39 -1.19
N MET A 35 -17.28 1.72 -0.24
CA MET A 35 -16.96 1.82 1.18
C MET A 35 -17.37 0.53 1.91
N THR A 36 -16.73 0.21 3.03
CA THR A 36 -17.06 -0.99 3.82
C THR A 36 -18.31 -0.79 4.67
N VAL A 37 -18.46 0.40 5.24
CA VAL A 37 -19.53 0.82 6.15
C VAL A 37 -19.93 2.26 5.80
N ASN A 38 -21.23 2.57 5.82
CA ASN A 38 -21.74 3.92 5.56
C ASN A 38 -21.70 4.80 6.83
N GLU A 39 -22.07 6.08 6.71
CA GLU A 39 -22.10 7.04 7.83
C GLU A 39 -23.07 6.64 8.95
N ALA A 40 -24.08 5.82 8.66
CA ALA A 40 -25.01 5.28 9.65
C ALA A 40 -24.46 4.04 10.40
N GLY A 41 -23.25 3.58 10.06
CA GLY A 41 -22.64 2.39 10.65
C GLY A 41 -23.12 1.07 10.06
N GLU A 42 -23.80 1.11 8.92
CA GLU A 42 -24.35 -0.07 8.25
C GLU A 42 -23.38 -0.62 7.20
N VAL A 43 -23.39 -1.95 7.01
CA VAL A 43 -22.54 -2.61 6.00
C VAL A 43 -22.91 -2.12 4.60
N ALA A 44 -21.93 -1.54 3.89
CA ALA A 44 -22.12 -0.90 2.58
C ALA A 44 -21.25 -1.50 1.47
N ILE A 45 -20.47 -2.55 1.77
CA ILE A 45 -19.49 -3.12 0.84
C ILE A 45 -20.10 -3.66 -0.46
N ASN A 46 -21.35 -4.12 -0.44
CA ASN A 46 -22.03 -4.65 -1.63
C ASN A 46 -22.74 -3.52 -2.41
N SER A 47 -21.97 -2.78 -3.19
CA SER A 47 -22.47 -1.66 -4.00
C SER A 47 -22.00 -1.73 -5.46
N PRO A 48 -22.66 -1.03 -6.39
CA PRO A 48 -22.19 -0.90 -7.77
C PRO A 48 -20.76 -0.35 -7.88
N GLU A 49 -20.38 0.56 -6.99
CA GLU A 49 -19.04 1.16 -6.91
C GLU A 49 -17.98 0.13 -6.50
N THR A 50 -18.27 -0.72 -5.50
CA THR A 50 -17.38 -1.83 -5.15
C THR A 50 -17.22 -2.81 -6.32
N LEU A 51 -18.29 -3.13 -7.04
CA LEU A 51 -18.22 -3.98 -8.22
C LEU A 51 -17.36 -3.35 -9.32
N ALA A 52 -17.47 -2.03 -9.54
CA ALA A 52 -16.63 -1.30 -10.48
C ALA A 52 -15.14 -1.37 -10.08
N ALA A 53 -14.82 -1.20 -8.80
CA ALA A 53 -13.46 -1.35 -8.28
C ALA A 53 -12.89 -2.75 -8.52
N ILE A 54 -13.69 -3.80 -8.28
CA ILE A 54 -13.28 -5.20 -8.51
C ILE A 54 -13.02 -5.45 -10.00
N ASN A 55 -13.89 -4.98 -10.88
CA ASN A 55 -13.69 -5.12 -12.33
C ASN A 55 -12.41 -4.42 -12.81
N TYR A 56 -12.13 -3.23 -12.28
CA TYR A 56 -10.87 -2.54 -12.53
C TYR A 56 -9.67 -3.34 -12.01
N ALA A 57 -9.74 -3.86 -10.79
CA ALA A 57 -8.67 -4.67 -10.18
C ALA A 57 -8.37 -5.93 -11.01
N ILE A 58 -9.39 -6.62 -11.52
CA ILE A 58 -9.24 -7.79 -12.42
C ILE A 58 -8.48 -7.40 -13.69
N GLU A 59 -8.85 -6.29 -14.34
CA GLU A 59 -8.16 -5.83 -15.56
C GLU A 59 -6.72 -5.36 -15.29
N LEU A 60 -6.47 -4.74 -14.13
CA LEU A 60 -5.13 -4.33 -13.72
C LEU A 60 -4.26 -5.55 -13.40
N TYR A 61 -4.78 -6.52 -12.66
CA TYR A 61 -4.08 -7.73 -12.25
C TYR A 61 -3.58 -8.56 -13.44
N LYS A 62 -4.35 -8.63 -14.54
CA LYS A 62 -3.92 -9.29 -15.78
C LYS A 62 -2.61 -8.72 -16.37
N THR A 63 -2.22 -7.52 -15.94
CA THR A 63 -1.01 -6.85 -16.40
C THR A 63 0.19 -7.04 -15.47
N PHE A 64 -0.02 -7.68 -14.31
CA PHE A 64 1.02 -7.93 -13.34
C PHE A 64 1.86 -9.16 -13.68
N ILE A 65 3.07 -9.20 -13.13
CA ILE A 65 3.89 -10.41 -13.06
C ILE A 65 3.15 -11.52 -12.28
N PRO A 66 3.30 -12.80 -12.66
CA PRO A 66 2.76 -13.93 -11.89
C PRO A 66 3.32 -14.02 -10.47
N GLY A 67 2.56 -14.57 -9.52
CA GLY A 67 3.02 -14.85 -8.15
C GLY A 67 2.59 -13.82 -7.11
N THR A 68 2.05 -12.68 -7.54
CA THR A 68 1.68 -11.54 -6.66
C THR A 68 0.58 -11.87 -5.65
N GLU A 69 -0.24 -12.89 -5.92
CA GLU A 69 -1.23 -13.48 -5.04
C GLU A 69 -0.65 -14.01 -3.71
N SER A 70 0.64 -14.34 -3.69
CA SER A 70 1.34 -14.85 -2.51
C SER A 70 2.18 -13.79 -1.80
N TRP A 71 2.28 -12.58 -2.36
CA TRP A 71 3.18 -11.54 -1.87
C TRP A 71 2.67 -10.90 -0.58
N LEU A 72 3.58 -10.80 0.40
CA LEU A 72 3.48 -9.97 1.59
C LEU A 72 4.17 -8.61 1.35
N ASP A 73 4.13 -7.71 2.33
CA ASP A 73 4.69 -6.35 2.26
C ASP A 73 6.20 -6.29 1.93
N ILE A 74 6.95 -7.39 2.12
CA ILE A 74 8.38 -7.42 1.80
C ILE A 74 8.67 -7.89 0.36
N ASN A 75 7.70 -8.58 -0.27
CA ASN A 75 7.93 -9.26 -1.54
C ASN A 75 7.99 -8.26 -2.71
N ASN A 76 7.13 -7.25 -2.71
CA ASN A 76 7.17 -6.15 -3.68
C ASN A 76 8.51 -5.38 -3.62
N ASN A 77 9.08 -5.12 -2.44
CA ASN A 77 10.40 -4.50 -2.29
C ASN A 77 11.46 -5.35 -2.99
N ARG A 78 11.51 -6.65 -2.67
CA ARG A 78 12.50 -7.57 -3.25
C ARG A 78 12.35 -7.69 -4.76
N ALA A 79 11.12 -7.79 -5.26
CA ALA A 79 10.86 -7.86 -6.69
C ALA A 79 11.31 -6.59 -7.41
N PHE A 80 11.02 -5.41 -6.85
CA PHE A 80 11.41 -4.13 -7.44
C PHE A 80 12.93 -3.96 -7.45
N LEU A 81 13.60 -4.20 -6.31
CA LEU A 81 15.05 -4.08 -6.18
C LEU A 81 15.82 -5.10 -7.02
N ALA A 82 15.22 -6.27 -7.28
CA ALA A 82 15.75 -7.26 -8.22
C ALA A 82 15.45 -6.95 -9.70
N GLY A 83 14.82 -5.81 -10.01
CA GLY A 83 14.48 -5.41 -11.38
C GLY A 83 13.36 -6.24 -12.01
N GLN A 84 12.59 -7.00 -11.23
CA GLN A 84 11.51 -7.85 -11.74
C GLN A 84 10.22 -7.06 -12.03
N VAL A 85 10.06 -5.91 -11.37
CA VAL A 85 8.97 -4.95 -11.61
C VAL A 85 9.51 -3.54 -11.70
N SER A 86 8.82 -2.68 -12.44
CA SER A 86 9.13 -1.26 -12.58
C SER A 86 8.11 -0.34 -11.90
N LEU A 87 7.06 -0.92 -11.31
CA LEU A 87 6.05 -0.21 -10.54
C LEU A 87 5.49 -1.12 -9.44
N THR A 88 5.47 -0.61 -8.21
CA THR A 88 4.75 -1.22 -7.09
C THR A 88 4.07 -0.15 -6.24
N ALA A 89 2.92 -0.47 -5.64
CA ALA A 89 2.43 0.27 -4.48
C ALA A 89 3.30 -0.10 -3.27
N ASN A 90 3.88 0.90 -2.61
CA ASN A 90 4.66 0.75 -1.40
C ASN A 90 4.62 2.04 -0.58
N GLY A 91 4.82 1.91 0.74
CA GLY A 91 5.25 3.03 1.56
C GLY A 91 6.72 3.43 1.31
N VAL A 92 7.33 4.06 2.31
CA VAL A 92 8.71 4.54 2.22
C VAL A 92 9.76 3.40 2.29
N SER A 93 9.34 2.19 2.65
CA SER A 93 10.25 1.09 3.00
C SER A 93 11.14 0.63 1.83
N LEU A 94 10.60 0.62 0.61
CA LEU A 94 11.33 0.27 -0.60
C LEU A 94 12.49 1.25 -0.85
N TYR A 95 12.20 2.54 -0.79
CA TYR A 95 13.20 3.59 -0.98
C TYR A 95 14.27 3.53 0.13
N TYR A 96 13.85 3.38 1.39
CA TYR A 96 14.78 3.20 2.51
C TYR A 96 15.69 1.98 2.34
N ALA A 97 15.16 0.86 1.84
CA ALA A 97 15.99 -0.32 1.57
C ALA A 97 17.03 -0.03 0.48
N ALA A 98 16.66 0.70 -0.58
CA ALA A 98 17.57 1.06 -1.65
C ALA A 98 18.71 1.99 -1.19
N ILE A 99 18.40 3.07 -0.46
CA ILE A 99 19.43 4.05 -0.04
C ILE A 99 20.40 3.52 1.01
N ASN A 100 20.02 2.46 1.74
CA ASN A 100 20.85 1.87 2.79
C ASN A 100 21.70 0.69 2.31
N ASP A 101 21.55 0.27 1.04
CA ASP A 101 22.39 -0.75 0.42
C ASP A 101 23.27 -0.10 -0.66
N PRO A 102 24.59 0.00 -0.47
CA PRO A 102 25.50 0.53 -1.49
C PRO A 102 25.41 -0.20 -2.84
N ALA A 103 25.04 -1.49 -2.86
CA ALA A 103 24.84 -2.23 -4.11
C ALA A 103 23.62 -1.74 -4.90
N MET A 104 22.70 -1.02 -4.25
CA MET A 104 21.48 -0.46 -4.83
C MET A 104 21.61 1.04 -5.13
N ALA A 105 22.82 1.62 -5.11
CA ALA A 105 23.01 3.07 -5.30
C ALA A 105 22.43 3.60 -6.63
N GLU A 106 22.54 2.83 -7.72
CA GLU A 106 21.99 3.20 -9.03
C GLU A 106 20.45 3.22 -9.02
N ILE A 107 19.82 2.15 -8.53
CA ILE A 107 18.36 2.09 -8.45
C ILE A 107 17.80 3.12 -7.45
N ALA A 108 18.51 3.38 -6.35
CA ALA A 108 18.15 4.40 -5.38
C ALA A 108 18.11 5.81 -6.00
N ALA A 109 19.03 6.12 -6.92
CA ALA A 109 19.06 7.39 -7.65
C ALA A 109 17.93 7.49 -8.71
N ASP A 110 17.45 6.36 -9.21
CA ASP A 110 16.42 6.31 -10.27
C ASP A 110 14.99 6.17 -9.74
N ILE A 111 14.79 5.66 -8.51
CA ILE A 111 13.46 5.55 -7.91
C ILE A 111 12.73 6.91 -7.93
N ARG A 112 11.47 6.88 -8.39
CA ARG A 112 10.52 7.99 -8.32
C ARG A 112 9.28 7.53 -7.58
N THR A 113 8.65 8.47 -6.88
CA THR A 113 7.42 8.24 -6.14
C THR A 113 6.36 9.25 -6.55
N THR A 114 5.11 8.81 -6.55
CA THR A 114 3.94 9.65 -6.75
C THR A 114 2.80 9.04 -5.94
N ASN A 115 1.83 9.89 -5.60
CA ASN A 115 0.54 9.46 -5.09
C ASN A 115 -0.17 8.51 -6.06
N LEU A 116 -1.06 7.68 -5.52
CA LEU A 116 -1.87 6.80 -6.34
C LEU A 116 -2.81 7.62 -7.25
N PRO A 117 -3.14 7.13 -8.46
CA PRO A 117 -3.94 7.90 -9.41
C PRO A 117 -5.31 8.29 -8.86
N ILE A 118 -5.79 9.48 -9.25
CA ILE A 118 -7.16 9.91 -8.98
C ILE A 118 -8.12 9.04 -9.80
N GLY A 119 -9.05 8.37 -9.11
CA GLY A 119 -10.07 7.54 -9.75
C GLY A 119 -11.32 8.33 -10.16
N PRO A 120 -12.38 7.64 -10.60
CA PRO A 120 -13.64 8.25 -11.05
C PRO A 120 -14.30 9.22 -10.06
N VAL A 121 -14.02 9.10 -8.76
CA VAL A 121 -14.51 10.03 -7.73
C VAL A 121 -13.93 11.45 -7.85
N GLY A 122 -12.89 11.65 -8.67
CA GLY A 122 -12.35 12.98 -9.00
C GLY A 122 -11.48 13.63 -7.92
N THR A 123 -11.21 12.93 -6.82
CA THR A 123 -10.31 13.38 -5.76
C THR A 123 -9.28 12.31 -5.39
N SER A 124 -8.15 12.74 -4.83
CA SER A 124 -7.14 11.83 -4.29
C SER A 124 -7.67 11.16 -3.02
N VAL A 125 -7.51 9.84 -2.94
CA VAL A 125 -7.95 9.01 -1.81
C VAL A 125 -6.89 7.95 -1.54
N GLU A 126 -6.33 7.94 -0.34
CA GLU A 126 -5.32 6.96 0.06
C GLU A 126 -5.49 6.61 1.54
N LEU A 127 -5.33 5.34 1.87
CA LEU A 127 -5.20 4.93 3.26
C LEU A 127 -3.83 5.34 3.77
N HIS A 128 -3.80 6.08 4.86
CA HIS A 128 -2.57 6.46 5.54
C HIS A 128 -2.37 5.52 6.73
N GLN A 129 -1.32 4.71 6.68
CA GLN A 129 -0.97 3.84 7.80
C GLN A 129 -0.51 4.67 8.99
N THR A 130 -1.32 4.66 10.04
CA THR A 130 -1.00 5.33 11.30
C THR A 130 -0.77 4.26 12.36
N SER A 131 0.39 4.33 13.01
CA SER A 131 0.63 3.57 14.23
C SER A 131 0.26 4.44 15.42
N THR A 132 -0.51 3.88 16.35
CA THR A 132 -0.83 4.54 17.61
C THR A 132 -0.14 3.82 18.76
N ILE A 133 0.20 4.58 19.79
CA ILE A 133 0.79 4.04 21.01
C ILE A 133 -0.15 4.38 22.16
N SER A 134 -0.56 3.34 22.86
CA SER A 134 -1.54 3.43 23.94
C SER A 134 -0.93 2.93 25.24
N ILE A 135 -1.09 3.70 26.31
CA ILE A 135 -0.76 3.26 27.67
C ILE A 135 -2.02 2.64 28.27
N PHE A 136 -1.95 1.37 28.69
CA PHE A 136 -3.06 0.72 29.35
C PHE A 136 -3.43 1.43 30.66
N ASN A 137 -4.73 1.54 30.94
CA ASN A 137 -5.25 2.18 32.16
C ASN A 137 -4.77 1.50 33.46
N HIS A 138 -4.39 0.22 33.40
CA HIS A 138 -3.87 -0.55 34.55
C HIS A 138 -2.33 -0.53 34.65
N CYS A 139 -1.64 0.30 33.87
CA CYS A 139 -0.20 0.48 33.98
C CYS A 139 0.17 0.94 35.40
N LYS A 140 1.07 0.21 36.08
CA LYS A 140 1.54 0.57 37.43
C LYS A 140 2.37 1.86 37.47
N PHE A 141 2.95 2.25 36.33
CA PHE A 141 3.87 3.39 36.22
C PHE A 141 3.51 4.29 35.03
N PRO A 142 2.29 4.88 35.00
CA PRO A 142 1.80 5.60 33.82
C PRO A 142 2.64 6.84 33.48
N ASN A 143 3.22 7.51 34.49
CA ASN A 143 4.07 8.68 34.26
C ASN A 143 5.43 8.29 33.65
N ALA A 144 6.01 7.14 34.05
CA ALA A 144 7.24 6.64 33.44
C ALA A 144 7.01 6.22 31.98
N ALA A 145 5.87 5.57 31.70
CA ALA A 145 5.48 5.22 30.34
C ALA A 145 5.29 6.49 29.47
N LYS A 146 4.62 7.53 29.98
CA LYS A 146 4.48 8.82 29.28
C LYS A 146 5.83 9.48 28.99
N ALA A 147 6.70 9.58 30.00
CA ALA A 147 8.03 10.16 29.83
C ALA A 147 8.89 9.39 28.82
N TYR A 148 8.73 8.06 28.76
CA TYR A 148 9.39 7.25 27.73
C TYR A 148 8.86 7.55 26.33
N LEU A 149 7.55 7.71 26.16
CA LEU A 149 6.98 8.09 24.85
C LEU A 149 7.44 9.48 24.42
N GLU A 150 7.49 10.46 25.33
CA GLU A 150 8.04 11.81 25.06
C GLU A 150 9.53 11.79 24.70
N PHE A 151 10.29 10.79 25.16
CA PHE A 151 11.70 10.64 24.79
C PHE A 151 11.89 10.00 23.41
N MET A 152 11.01 9.06 23.04
CA MET A 152 11.15 8.26 21.81
C MET A 152 10.59 8.92 20.55
N TYR A 153 9.58 9.79 20.70
CA TYR A 153 8.82 10.40 19.60
C TYR A 153 8.76 11.91 19.74
#